data_AF-A0A0K0MQ29-F1
#
_entry.id   AF-A0A0K0MQ29-F1
#
_cell.length_a   1.000
_cell.length_b   1.000
_cell.length_c   1.000
_cell.angle_alpha   90.00
_cell.angle_beta   90.00
_cell.angle_gamma   90.00
#
_symmetry.space_group_name_H-M   'P 1'
#
loop_
_entity.id
_entity.type
_entity.pdbx_description
1 polymer ?
#
loop_
_entity_poly.entity_id
_entity_poly.type
_entity_poly.pdbx_seq_one_letter_code
_entity_poly.pdbx_strand_id
1 'polypeptide(L)'
;MSAKLSIQEAIVAAIAVADLETLADFYSESNCVEEPKVTQHFDADENQNVGNYGIDLAEEDTSRALTLTADDWHKKKGILQKLFSEKTIESVDGWLSMEMLNEADELFVDIRRIHTSQDGNSDYVILARRNLVYDADCRIIYETVNQNIFNELMGLSAQYHAALQNLSRKLSKSFFESDKAKTPLALKKFIPSATSNIYSINMGNFDYSLQIAFRNEKYGRDLNSTALLSSGFAMGEPTKATKLLDAVPLQELTPKVSQSKSVDVTGSNITIDGKSFEFGSF
;
A
#
# COMPACT_ATOMS: atom_id res chain seq x y z
N MET A 1 -6.66 -33.44 10.27
CA MET A 1 -6.91 -32.65 9.04
C MET A 1 -6.70 -31.20 9.41
N SER A 2 -5.83 -30.50 8.69
CA SER A 2 -5.68 -29.06 8.85
C SER A 2 -6.95 -28.35 8.38
N ALA A 3 -7.37 -27.31 9.11
CA ALA A 3 -8.60 -26.58 8.79
C ALA A 3 -8.34 -25.57 7.67
N LYS A 4 -9.00 -25.70 6.53
CA LYS A 4 -8.92 -24.71 5.45
C LYS A 4 -9.70 -23.44 5.80
N LEU A 5 -9.19 -22.26 5.41
CA LEU A 5 -9.96 -21.01 5.50
C LEU A 5 -11.19 -21.06 4.59
N SER A 6 -12.28 -20.38 4.97
CA SER A 6 -13.37 -20.11 4.01
C SER A 6 -12.88 -19.16 2.90
N ILE A 7 -13.55 -19.13 1.75
CA ILE A 7 -13.15 -18.23 0.65
C ILE A 7 -13.22 -16.75 1.06
N GLN A 8 -14.17 -16.37 1.90
CA GLN A 8 -14.28 -14.99 2.39
C GLN A 8 -13.09 -14.61 3.29
N GLU A 9 -12.70 -15.52 4.19
CA GLU A 9 -11.51 -15.35 5.04
C GLU A 9 -10.23 -15.32 4.20
N ALA A 10 -10.13 -16.18 3.18
CA ALA A 10 -9.01 -16.19 2.25
C ALA A 10 -8.87 -14.88 1.46
N ILE A 11 -9.99 -14.29 1.01
CA ILE A 11 -9.98 -12.98 0.32
C ILE A 11 -9.52 -11.88 1.28
N VAL A 12 -10.07 -11.83 2.50
CA VAL A 12 -9.67 -10.83 3.51
C VAL A 12 -8.19 -10.96 3.86
N ALA A 13 -7.70 -12.18 4.05
CA ALA A 13 -6.29 -12.44 4.35
C ALA A 13 -5.37 -12.06 3.17
N ALA A 14 -5.75 -12.37 1.93
CA ALA A 14 -4.96 -11.98 0.75
C ALA A 14 -4.90 -10.46 0.57
N ILE A 15 -6.01 -9.74 0.81
CA ILE A 15 -6.01 -8.26 0.80
C ILE A 15 -5.11 -7.71 1.91
N ALA A 16 -5.14 -8.31 3.11
CA ALA A 16 -4.27 -7.87 4.19
C ALA A 16 -2.78 -8.12 3.89
N VAL A 17 -2.45 -9.23 3.21
CA VAL A 17 -1.09 -9.47 2.69
C VAL A 17 -0.72 -8.38 1.69
N ALA A 18 -1.60 -8.06 0.73
CA ALA A 18 -1.35 -6.99 -0.23
C ALA A 18 -1.15 -5.61 0.45
N ASP A 19 -1.93 -5.30 1.49
CA ASP A 19 -1.74 -4.09 2.29
C ASP A 19 -0.35 -4.06 2.97
N LEU A 20 0.15 -5.20 3.47
CA LEU A 20 1.49 -5.28 4.06
C LEU A 20 2.60 -5.12 3.02
N GLU A 21 2.46 -5.73 1.84
CA GLU A 21 3.40 -5.54 0.72
C GLU A 21 3.40 -4.07 0.24
N THR A 22 2.23 -3.44 0.17
CA THR A 22 2.11 -2.01 -0.15
C THR A 22 2.77 -1.13 0.90
N LEU A 23 2.62 -1.49 2.17
CA LEU A 23 3.34 -0.84 3.25
C LEU A 23 4.86 -1.05 3.06
N ALA A 24 5.31 -2.23 2.65
CA ALA A 24 6.71 -2.50 2.31
C ALA A 24 7.25 -1.59 1.22
N ASP A 25 6.45 -1.33 0.18
CA ASP A 25 6.82 -0.47 -0.92
C ASP A 25 7.16 0.96 -0.44
N PHE A 26 6.46 1.49 0.59
CA PHE A 26 6.81 2.77 1.21
C PHE A 26 8.22 2.80 1.80
N TYR A 27 8.69 1.70 2.39
CA TYR A 27 10.05 1.62 2.93
C TYR A 27 11.07 1.36 1.80
N SER A 28 10.69 0.62 0.76
CA SER A 28 11.59 0.11 -0.28
C SER A 28 12.17 1.18 -1.20
N GLU A 29 11.41 2.24 -1.49
CA GLU A 29 11.79 3.24 -2.51
C GLU A 29 12.90 4.21 -2.09
N SER A 30 13.48 4.05 -0.91
CA SER A 30 14.45 5.01 -0.37
C SER A 30 15.17 4.55 0.88
N ASN A 31 14.54 3.68 1.66
CA ASN A 31 14.95 3.43 3.03
C ASN A 31 15.30 1.97 3.27
N CYS A 32 14.92 1.02 2.41
CA CYS A 32 15.28 -0.38 2.63
C CYS A 32 16.79 -0.64 2.49
N VAL A 33 17.32 -1.48 3.39
CA VAL A 33 18.69 -1.99 3.35
C VAL A 33 18.74 -3.27 2.49
N GLU A 34 17.69 -4.08 2.57
CA GLU A 34 17.56 -5.38 1.91
C GLU A 34 16.12 -5.54 1.40
N GLU A 35 15.90 -6.51 0.50
CA GLU A 35 14.55 -6.94 0.12
C GLU A 35 13.77 -7.41 1.36
N PRO A 36 12.46 -7.11 1.46
CA PRO A 36 11.65 -7.57 2.57
C PRO A 36 11.70 -9.09 2.72
N LYS A 37 11.88 -9.57 3.96
CA LYS A 37 11.89 -11.00 4.27
C LYS A 37 10.48 -11.44 4.60
N VAL A 38 9.95 -12.38 3.82
CA VAL A 38 8.62 -12.97 4.02
C VAL A 38 8.75 -14.33 4.68
N THR A 39 8.00 -14.54 5.76
CA THR A 39 7.80 -15.87 6.36
C THR A 39 6.32 -16.18 6.42
N GLN A 40 5.96 -17.42 6.05
CA GLN A 40 4.59 -17.90 6.06
C GLN A 40 4.52 -19.20 6.85
N HIS A 41 3.47 -19.37 7.65
CA HIS A 41 3.17 -20.62 8.32
C HIS A 41 1.70 -20.99 8.09
N PHE A 42 1.50 -22.21 7.63
CA PHE A 42 0.20 -22.75 7.30
C PHE A 42 0.20 -24.26 7.54
N ASP A 43 -0.92 -24.77 8.02
CA ASP A 43 -1.11 -26.20 8.25
C ASP A 43 -1.73 -26.91 7.00
N ALA A 44 -2.26 -26.15 6.03
CA ALA A 44 -2.90 -26.65 4.80
C ALA A 44 -2.32 -25.97 3.55
N ASP A 45 -2.08 -26.75 2.49
CA ASP A 45 -1.48 -26.28 1.23
C ASP A 45 -2.32 -25.19 0.55
N GLU A 46 -3.65 -25.22 0.63
CA GLU A 46 -4.46 -24.19 -0.01
C GLU A 46 -4.31 -22.81 0.63
N ASN A 47 -3.99 -22.75 1.91
CA ASN A 47 -3.72 -21.49 2.60
C ASN A 47 -2.40 -20.85 2.13
N GLN A 48 -1.47 -21.62 1.55
CA GLN A 48 -0.28 -21.06 0.89
C GLN A 48 -0.66 -20.14 -0.27
N ASN A 49 -1.73 -20.48 -1.00
CA ASN A 49 -2.19 -19.67 -2.12
C ASN A 49 -2.70 -18.29 -1.68
N VAL A 50 -3.10 -18.12 -0.41
CA VAL A 50 -3.54 -16.83 0.14
C VAL A 50 -2.37 -15.85 0.17
N GLY A 51 -1.20 -16.29 0.66
CA GLY A 51 0.01 -15.47 0.67
C GLY A 51 0.45 -15.12 -0.74
N ASN A 52 0.55 -16.12 -1.63
CA ASN A 52 0.99 -15.91 -3.01
C ASN A 52 0.07 -14.97 -3.78
N TYR A 53 -1.25 -15.18 -3.72
CA TYR A 53 -2.19 -14.33 -4.44
C TYR A 53 -2.36 -12.94 -3.80
N GLY A 54 -2.04 -12.79 -2.51
CA GLY A 54 -1.95 -11.49 -1.86
C GLY A 54 -0.76 -10.68 -2.36
N ILE A 55 0.41 -11.32 -2.54
CA ILE A 55 1.59 -10.69 -3.15
C ILE A 55 1.28 -10.32 -4.61
N ASP A 56 0.69 -11.24 -5.39
CA ASP A 56 0.25 -10.93 -6.76
C ASP A 56 -0.72 -9.73 -6.80
N LEU A 57 -1.66 -9.65 -5.84
CA LEU A 57 -2.60 -8.52 -5.78
C LEU A 57 -1.86 -7.20 -5.54
N ALA A 58 -0.85 -7.18 -4.68
CA ALA A 58 -0.03 -6.01 -4.46
C ALA A 58 0.58 -5.53 -5.79
N GLU A 59 1.17 -6.43 -6.57
CA GLU A 59 1.77 -6.09 -7.86
C GLU A 59 0.73 -5.64 -8.91
N GLU A 60 -0.43 -6.29 -8.96
CA GLU A 60 -1.47 -6.04 -9.96
C GLU A 60 -2.30 -4.77 -9.68
N ASP A 61 -2.50 -4.40 -8.41
CA ASP A 61 -3.34 -3.25 -8.04
C ASP A 61 -2.57 -1.93 -8.09
N THR A 62 -2.49 -1.34 -9.29
CA THR A 62 -1.89 0.00 -9.46
C THR A 62 -2.73 1.12 -8.85
N SER A 63 -4.00 0.89 -8.49
CA SER A 63 -4.86 1.93 -7.89
C SER A 63 -4.47 2.28 -6.45
N ARG A 64 -3.67 1.41 -5.81
CA ARG A 64 -3.25 1.59 -4.41
C ARG A 64 -2.28 2.74 -4.20
N ALA A 65 -1.64 3.24 -5.25
CA ALA A 65 -0.64 4.29 -5.17
C ALA A 65 -0.79 5.31 -6.30
N LEU A 66 -0.61 6.57 -5.98
CA LEU A 66 -0.57 7.67 -6.92
C LEU A 66 0.50 8.68 -6.49
N THR A 67 1.39 9.02 -7.42
CA THR A 67 2.37 10.08 -7.24
C THR A 67 1.96 11.29 -8.07
N LEU A 68 1.91 12.45 -7.44
CA LEU A 68 1.66 13.74 -8.09
C LEU A 68 2.89 14.61 -7.99
N THR A 69 3.21 15.35 -9.06
CA THR A 69 4.11 16.50 -8.94
C THR A 69 3.43 17.62 -8.15
N ALA A 70 4.20 18.59 -7.64
CA ALA A 70 3.62 19.80 -7.02
C ALA A 70 2.65 20.53 -7.98
N ASP A 71 2.99 20.59 -9.27
CA ASP A 71 2.13 21.17 -10.30
C ASP A 71 0.80 20.39 -10.45
N ASP A 72 0.87 19.06 -10.49
CA ASP A 72 -0.34 18.23 -10.60
C ASP A 72 -1.20 18.33 -9.35
N TRP A 73 -0.59 18.40 -8.16
CA TRP A 73 -1.26 18.65 -6.90
C TRP A 73 -2.06 19.96 -6.96
N HIS A 74 -1.43 21.06 -7.38
CA HIS A 74 -2.09 22.35 -7.52
C HIS A 74 -3.19 22.35 -8.59
N LYS A 75 -2.94 21.76 -9.77
CA LYS A 75 -3.94 21.64 -10.85
C LYS A 75 -5.16 20.82 -10.42
N LYS A 76 -4.95 19.76 -9.64
CA LYS A 76 -6.01 18.87 -9.16
C LYS A 76 -6.61 19.30 -7.82
N LYS A 77 -6.21 20.44 -7.24
CA LYS A 77 -6.64 20.88 -5.89
C LYS A 77 -8.14 20.81 -5.66
N GLY A 78 -8.96 21.26 -6.62
CA GLY A 78 -10.42 21.20 -6.50
C GLY A 78 -11.01 19.78 -6.45
N ILE A 79 -10.31 18.79 -7.01
CA ILE A 79 -10.66 17.36 -6.89
C ILE A 79 -10.18 16.84 -5.54
N LEU A 80 -8.93 17.13 -5.17
CA LEU A 80 -8.30 16.69 -3.92
C LEU A 80 -9.06 17.18 -2.67
N GLN A 81 -9.60 18.41 -2.70
CA GLN A 81 -10.45 18.97 -1.64
C GLN A 81 -11.78 18.23 -1.44
N LYS A 82 -12.22 17.41 -2.40
CA LYS A 82 -13.39 16.53 -2.24
C LYS A 82 -13.03 15.20 -1.58
N LEU A 83 -11.75 14.85 -1.58
CA LEU A 83 -11.22 13.56 -1.11
C LEU A 83 -10.61 13.68 0.29
N PHE A 84 -9.90 14.77 0.54
CA PHE A 84 -9.12 14.99 1.76
C PHE A 84 -9.68 16.15 2.58
N SER A 85 -9.45 16.11 3.89
CA SER A 85 -9.80 17.20 4.78
C SER A 85 -9.02 18.47 4.46
N GLU A 86 -9.62 19.61 4.79
CA GLU A 86 -8.98 20.92 4.68
C GLU A 86 -7.60 20.95 5.37
N LYS A 87 -7.50 20.34 6.55
CA LYS A 87 -6.25 20.21 7.30
C LYS A 87 -5.15 19.47 6.51
N THR A 88 -5.50 18.40 5.81
CA THR A 88 -4.54 17.67 4.96
C THR A 88 -4.09 18.55 3.80
N ILE A 89 -5.04 19.17 3.09
CA ILE A 89 -4.75 20.06 1.97
C ILE A 89 -3.83 21.20 2.38
N GLU A 90 -4.15 21.91 3.46
CA GLU A 90 -3.34 23.00 3.99
C GLU A 90 -1.96 22.53 4.44
N SER A 91 -1.87 21.35 5.06
CA SER A 91 -0.60 20.82 5.52
C SER A 91 0.33 20.45 4.36
N VAL A 92 -0.20 19.92 3.26
CA VAL A 92 0.60 19.60 2.06
C VAL A 92 0.97 20.89 1.34
N ASP A 93 0.00 21.80 1.11
CA ASP A 93 0.23 23.09 0.45
C ASP A 93 1.29 23.91 1.18
N GLY A 94 1.21 23.98 2.52
CA GLY A 94 2.16 24.70 3.35
C GLY A 94 3.57 24.11 3.25
N TRP A 95 3.68 22.78 3.23
CA TRP A 95 4.97 22.12 3.06
C TRP A 95 5.55 22.37 1.66
N LEU A 96 4.78 22.13 0.60
CA LEU A 96 5.22 22.39 -0.78
C LEU A 96 5.64 23.84 -0.99
N SER A 97 4.88 24.80 -0.45
CA SER A 97 5.20 26.23 -0.55
C SER A 97 6.51 26.58 0.15
N MET A 98 6.74 26.04 1.34
CA MET A 98 8.00 26.22 2.06
C MET A 98 9.18 25.64 1.28
N GLU A 99 8.99 24.50 0.61
CA GLU A 99 10.06 23.88 -0.17
C GLU A 99 10.36 24.58 -1.48
N MET A 100 9.35 25.12 -2.15
CA MET A 100 9.59 25.99 -3.31
C MET A 100 10.35 27.26 -2.94
N LEU A 101 10.09 27.83 -1.75
CA LEU A 101 10.86 28.96 -1.23
C LEU A 101 12.32 28.60 -0.92
N ASN A 102 12.58 27.33 -0.59
CA ASN A 102 13.92 26.79 -0.40
C ASN A 102 14.61 26.40 -1.72
N GLU A 103 14.04 26.79 -2.87
CA GLU A 103 14.58 26.51 -4.20
C GLU A 103 14.68 25.00 -4.51
N ALA A 104 13.75 24.18 -4.00
CA ALA A 104 13.67 22.77 -4.33
C ALA A 104 13.06 22.54 -5.72
N ASP A 105 13.79 21.84 -6.60
CA ASP A 105 13.41 21.65 -8.01
C ASP A 105 12.43 20.49 -8.25
N GLU A 106 12.46 19.45 -7.42
CA GLU A 106 11.63 18.25 -7.57
C GLU A 106 10.83 17.96 -6.30
N LEU A 107 9.52 18.23 -6.37
CA LEU A 107 8.59 18.04 -5.26
C LEU A 107 7.45 17.10 -5.67
N PHE A 108 7.21 16.09 -4.83
CA PHE A 108 6.21 15.07 -5.08
C PHE A 108 5.27 14.90 -3.89
N VAL A 109 4.04 14.51 -4.19
CA VAL A 109 3.05 14.06 -3.22
C VAL A 109 2.65 12.62 -3.57
N ASP A 110 3.09 11.68 -2.74
CA ASP A 110 2.70 10.27 -2.82
C ASP A 110 1.46 10.03 -1.97
N ILE A 111 0.44 9.46 -2.59
CA ILE A 111 -0.79 9.05 -1.93
C ILE A 111 -0.85 7.53 -2.07
N ARG A 112 -0.78 6.78 -0.98
CA ARG A 112 -0.95 5.33 -1.05
C ARG A 112 -1.85 4.77 0.03
N ARG A 113 -2.62 3.75 -0.36
CA ARG A 113 -3.50 3.00 0.51
C ARG A 113 -2.67 2.03 1.35
N ILE A 114 -2.76 2.16 2.67
CA ILE A 114 -2.09 1.27 3.63
C ILE A 114 -3.06 0.26 4.25
N HIS A 115 -4.36 0.52 4.14
CA HIS A 115 -5.39 -0.41 4.53
C HIS A 115 -6.58 -0.35 3.60
N THR A 116 -6.90 -1.50 3.00
CA THR A 116 -8.10 -1.66 2.17
C THR A 116 -9.28 -2.11 3.04
N SER A 117 -10.25 -1.23 3.24
CA SER A 117 -11.49 -1.56 3.94
C SER A 117 -12.56 -2.10 2.97
N GLN A 118 -13.32 -3.10 3.43
CA GLN A 118 -14.44 -3.66 2.67
C GLN A 118 -15.68 -2.77 2.65
N ASP A 119 -15.80 -1.81 3.58
CA ASP A 119 -16.90 -0.84 3.61
C ASP A 119 -16.70 0.35 2.67
N GLY A 120 -15.53 0.43 2.02
CA GLY A 120 -15.17 1.46 1.07
C GLY A 120 -14.37 2.62 1.66
N ASN A 121 -14.29 2.78 2.98
CA ASN A 121 -13.48 3.83 3.62
C ASN A 121 -12.12 3.27 3.99
N SER A 122 -11.16 3.44 3.09
CA SER A 122 -9.82 2.89 3.21
C SER A 122 -8.86 3.92 3.77
N ASP A 123 -7.78 3.45 4.40
CA ASP A 123 -6.80 4.32 5.02
C ASP A 123 -5.62 4.57 4.09
N TYR A 124 -5.26 5.84 3.96
CA TYR A 124 -4.21 6.33 3.09
C TYR A 124 -3.14 7.05 3.90
N VAL A 125 -1.91 6.92 3.43
CA VAL A 125 -0.80 7.79 3.80
C VAL A 125 -0.56 8.74 2.64
N ILE A 126 -0.60 10.04 2.95
CA ILE A 126 -0.20 11.13 2.06
C ILE A 126 1.17 11.60 2.51
N LEU A 127 2.13 11.53 1.60
CA LEU A 127 3.50 11.93 1.84
C LEU A 127 3.91 13.01 0.85
N ALA A 128 4.28 14.18 1.36
CA ALA A 128 4.99 15.19 0.57
C ALA A 128 6.50 15.07 0.80
N ARG A 129 7.30 15.09 -0.27
CA ARG A 129 8.76 14.92 -0.21
C ARG A 129 9.50 15.64 -1.34
N ARG A 130 10.80 15.87 -1.12
CA ARG A 130 11.76 16.30 -2.14
C ARG A 130 12.32 15.08 -2.85
N ASN A 131 12.50 15.16 -4.17
CA ASN A 131 12.98 14.08 -5.03
C ASN A 131 12.12 12.78 -4.90
N LEU A 132 12.41 11.78 -5.72
CA LEU A 132 11.89 10.42 -5.53
C LEU A 132 12.69 9.62 -4.47
N VAL A 133 13.48 10.28 -3.64
CA VAL A 133 14.21 9.66 -2.53
C VAL A 133 13.69 10.25 -1.22
N TYR A 134 13.25 9.42 -0.30
CA TYR A 134 12.82 9.91 1.02
C TYR A 134 14.05 10.33 1.83
N ASP A 135 14.14 11.62 2.12
CA ASP A 135 15.11 12.18 3.05
C ASP A 135 14.43 12.59 4.38
N ALA A 136 15.19 13.24 5.27
CA ALA A 136 14.69 13.65 6.58
C ALA A 136 13.64 14.79 6.52
N ASP A 137 13.47 15.41 5.35
CA ASP A 137 12.55 16.54 5.11
C ASP A 137 11.34 16.03 4.32
N CYS A 138 10.53 15.16 4.94
CA CYS A 138 9.25 14.74 4.37
C CYS A 138 8.10 14.98 5.35
N ARG A 139 6.89 15.11 4.79
CA ARG A 139 5.66 15.31 5.55
C ARG A 139 4.77 14.09 5.38
N ILE A 140 4.56 13.33 6.45
CA ILE A 140 3.68 12.16 6.49
C ILE A 140 2.33 12.55 7.12
N ILE A 141 1.24 12.23 6.44
CA ILE A 141 -0.14 12.51 6.87
C ILE A 141 -0.97 11.24 6.71
N TYR A 142 -1.85 10.99 7.68
CA TYR A 142 -2.82 9.90 7.65
C TYR A 142 -4.21 10.46 7.31
N GLU A 143 -4.95 9.76 6.44
CA GLU A 143 -6.36 10.07 6.21
C GLU A 143 -7.17 8.85 5.76
N THR A 144 -8.41 8.76 6.23
CA THR A 144 -9.38 7.79 5.75
C THR A 144 -10.18 8.40 4.61
N VAL A 145 -10.22 7.74 3.46
CA VAL A 145 -10.85 8.23 2.23
C VAL A 145 -11.81 7.17 1.68
N ASN A 146 -12.94 7.61 1.16
CA ASN A 146 -13.80 6.74 0.38
C ASN A 146 -13.08 6.32 -0.92
N GLN A 147 -12.60 5.07 -0.97
CA GLN A 147 -11.76 4.56 -2.05
C GLN A 147 -12.48 4.52 -3.39
N ASN A 148 -13.81 4.36 -3.40
CA ASN A 148 -14.57 4.34 -4.63
C ASN A 148 -14.60 5.75 -5.25
N ILE A 149 -14.84 6.77 -4.42
CA ILE A 149 -14.79 8.18 -4.85
C ILE A 149 -13.36 8.55 -5.26
N PHE A 150 -12.35 8.12 -4.50
CA PHE A 150 -10.94 8.32 -4.85
C PHE A 150 -10.64 7.74 -6.24
N ASN A 151 -10.95 6.47 -6.45
CA ASN A 151 -10.69 5.78 -7.69
C ASN A 151 -11.47 6.38 -8.86
N GLU A 152 -12.71 6.83 -8.65
CA GLU A 152 -13.51 7.48 -9.68
C GLU A 152 -12.89 8.83 -10.09
N LEU A 153 -12.63 9.71 -9.11
CA LEU A 153 -12.11 11.05 -9.34
C LEU A 153 -10.69 11.05 -9.91
N MET A 154 -9.92 10.01 -9.63
CA MET A 154 -8.54 9.85 -10.10
C MET A 154 -8.42 8.97 -11.35
N GLY A 155 -9.53 8.39 -11.84
CA GLY A 155 -9.54 7.55 -13.04
C GLY A 155 -8.92 6.15 -12.84
N LEU A 156 -8.93 5.63 -11.62
CA LEU A 156 -8.31 4.37 -11.20
C LEU A 156 -9.32 3.22 -10.99
N SER A 157 -10.63 3.46 -11.13
CA SER A 157 -11.67 2.45 -10.83
C SER A 157 -11.53 1.15 -11.62
N ALA A 158 -11.16 1.24 -12.89
CA ALA A 158 -11.00 0.04 -13.74
C ALA A 158 -9.86 -0.86 -13.23
N GLN A 159 -8.75 -0.26 -12.80
CA GLN A 159 -7.58 -0.99 -12.27
C GLN A 159 -7.95 -1.69 -10.95
N TYR A 160 -8.57 -0.96 -10.02
CA TYR A 160 -9.02 -1.49 -8.75
C TYR A 160 -9.97 -2.68 -8.89
N HIS A 161 -11.01 -2.54 -9.71
CA HIS A 161 -11.98 -3.62 -9.90
C HIS A 161 -11.39 -4.82 -10.64
N ALA A 162 -10.51 -4.60 -11.62
CA ALA A 162 -9.84 -5.68 -12.33
C ALA A 162 -8.96 -6.51 -11.38
N ALA A 163 -8.17 -5.85 -10.52
CA ALA A 163 -7.30 -6.51 -9.56
C ALA A 163 -8.10 -7.37 -8.56
N LEU A 164 -9.17 -6.82 -7.98
CA LEU A 164 -10.04 -7.58 -7.05
C LEU A 164 -10.77 -8.74 -7.73
N GLN A 165 -11.25 -8.57 -8.96
CA GLN A 165 -11.86 -9.65 -9.72
C GLN A 165 -10.86 -10.76 -10.02
N ASN A 166 -9.61 -10.40 -10.34
CA ASN A 166 -8.56 -11.39 -10.58
C ASN A 166 -8.23 -12.18 -9.31
N LEU A 167 -8.06 -11.50 -8.16
CA LEU A 167 -7.86 -12.16 -6.87
C LEU A 167 -9.00 -13.14 -6.57
N SER A 168 -10.25 -12.67 -6.67
CA SER A 168 -11.43 -13.50 -6.42
C SER A 168 -11.45 -14.75 -7.31
N ARG A 169 -11.11 -14.59 -8.60
CA ARG A 169 -11.03 -15.69 -9.56
C ARG A 169 -9.90 -16.67 -9.22
N LYS A 170 -8.71 -16.20 -8.85
CA LYS A 170 -7.56 -17.05 -8.45
C LYS A 170 -7.92 -17.86 -7.19
N LEU A 171 -8.45 -17.21 -6.17
CA LEU A 171 -8.85 -17.87 -4.92
C LEU A 171 -10.02 -18.87 -5.12
N SER A 172 -11.03 -18.53 -5.93
CA SER A 172 -12.16 -19.43 -6.20
C SER A 172 -11.75 -20.76 -6.86
N LYS A 173 -10.61 -20.80 -7.55
CA LYS A 173 -10.06 -22.06 -8.11
C LYS A 173 -9.42 -22.94 -7.03
N SER A 174 -8.86 -22.33 -5.98
CA SER A 174 -8.18 -23.02 -4.88
C SER A 174 -9.12 -23.30 -3.69
N PHE A 175 -10.22 -22.56 -3.54
CA PHE A 175 -11.16 -22.63 -2.43
C PHE A 175 -12.57 -22.96 -2.93
N PHE A 176 -13.08 -24.14 -2.56
CA PHE A 176 -14.32 -24.71 -3.12
C PHE A 176 -15.61 -24.29 -2.38
N GLU A 177 -15.52 -23.84 -1.13
CA GLU A 177 -16.70 -23.55 -0.31
C GLU A 177 -16.86 -22.04 -0.07
N SER A 178 -17.90 -21.45 -0.69
CA SER A 178 -18.44 -20.17 -0.25
C SER A 178 -19.41 -20.41 0.90
N ASP A 179 -19.01 -20.08 2.13
CA ASP A 179 -19.95 -20.10 3.24
C ASP A 179 -20.70 -18.77 3.25
N LYS A 180 -21.90 -18.74 2.64
CA LYS A 180 -22.72 -17.53 2.55
C LYS A 180 -23.22 -17.03 3.91
N ALA A 181 -23.07 -17.83 4.98
CA ALA A 181 -23.58 -17.51 6.31
C ALA A 181 -22.55 -16.80 7.22
N LYS A 182 -21.28 -16.72 6.82
CA LYS A 182 -20.23 -16.09 7.64
C LYS A 182 -19.82 -14.74 7.06
N THR A 183 -20.11 -13.68 7.81
CA THR A 183 -19.41 -12.41 7.63
C THR A 183 -17.96 -12.62 8.08
N PRO A 184 -16.96 -12.45 7.21
CA PRO A 184 -15.57 -12.59 7.62
C PRO A 184 -15.25 -11.54 8.69
N LEU A 185 -14.49 -11.96 9.70
CA LEU A 185 -14.01 -11.05 10.74
C LEU A 185 -13.09 -9.98 10.13
N ALA A 186 -13.17 -8.76 10.65
CA ALA A 186 -12.18 -7.73 10.34
C ALA A 186 -10.80 -8.22 10.78
N LEU A 187 -9.91 -8.41 9.81
CA LEU A 187 -8.56 -8.88 10.05
C LEU A 187 -7.65 -7.71 10.40
N LYS A 188 -6.93 -7.84 11.51
CA LYS A 188 -5.95 -6.84 11.95
C LYS A 188 -4.54 -7.26 11.55
N LYS A 189 -3.77 -6.29 11.08
CA LYS A 189 -2.32 -6.38 10.87
C LYS A 189 -1.63 -5.96 12.16
N PHE A 190 -0.64 -6.73 12.61
CA PHE A 190 0.02 -6.53 13.89
C PHE A 190 1.43 -6.00 13.73
N ILE A 191 1.77 -5.02 14.57
CA ILE A 191 3.12 -4.47 14.70
C ILE A 191 3.52 -4.55 16.19
N PRO A 192 4.62 -5.23 16.58
CA PRO A 192 5.00 -5.38 17.99
C PRO A 192 5.20 -4.07 18.74
N SER A 193 5.73 -3.05 18.06
CA SER A 193 5.95 -1.71 18.62
C SER A 193 6.13 -0.69 17.49
N ALA A 194 6.05 0.59 17.81
CA ALA A 194 6.32 1.66 16.86
C ALA A 194 7.74 1.62 16.27
N THR A 195 8.68 0.93 16.91
CA THR A 195 10.07 0.75 16.43
C THR A 195 10.29 -0.61 15.77
N SER A 196 9.28 -1.47 15.75
CA SER A 196 9.40 -2.79 15.14
C SER A 196 9.46 -2.67 13.62
N ASN A 197 10.20 -3.56 13.02
CA ASN A 197 10.32 -3.66 11.58
C ASN A 197 9.64 -4.93 11.03
N ILE A 198 8.81 -5.56 11.86
CA ILE A 198 8.08 -6.77 11.54
C ILE A 198 6.58 -6.48 11.59
N TYR A 199 5.90 -6.88 10.54
CA TYR A 199 4.46 -6.78 10.36
C TYR A 199 3.92 -8.18 10.21
N SER A 200 2.76 -8.46 10.79
CA SER A 200 2.21 -9.81 10.75
C SER A 200 0.71 -9.85 10.65
N ILE A 201 0.20 -10.95 10.11
CA ILE A 201 -1.20 -11.29 10.01
C ILE A 201 -1.37 -12.65 10.65
N ASN A 202 -2.40 -12.79 11.48
CA ASN A 202 -2.84 -14.08 12.00
C ASN A 202 -4.35 -14.22 11.73
N MET A 203 -4.72 -15.30 11.05
CA MET A 203 -6.12 -15.67 10.82
C MET A 203 -6.28 -17.18 10.87
N GLY A 204 -6.79 -17.71 11.98
CA GLY A 204 -6.99 -19.14 12.15
C GLY A 204 -5.66 -19.89 12.07
N ASN A 205 -5.46 -20.65 11.00
CA ASN A 205 -4.23 -21.40 10.71
C ASN A 205 -3.39 -20.80 9.57
N PHE A 206 -3.64 -19.53 9.22
CA PHE A 206 -2.82 -18.75 8.31
C PHE A 206 -2.05 -17.70 9.11
N ASP A 207 -0.72 -17.81 9.10
CA ASP A 207 0.21 -16.84 9.65
C ASP A 207 1.08 -16.28 8.52
N TYR A 208 1.14 -14.96 8.42
CA TYR A 208 2.02 -14.24 7.51
C TYR A 208 2.87 -13.25 8.31
N SER A 209 4.15 -13.15 8.00
CA SER A 209 5.02 -12.12 8.55
C SER A 209 5.94 -11.55 7.47
N LEU A 210 6.09 -10.24 7.53
CA LEU A 210 6.94 -9.45 6.66
C LEU A 210 7.92 -8.67 7.54
N GLN A 211 9.21 -8.80 7.27
CA GLN A 211 10.26 -8.01 7.91
C GLN A 211 10.88 -7.07 6.89
N ILE A 212 10.92 -5.79 7.23
CA ILE A 212 11.49 -4.74 6.39
C ILE A 212 12.73 -4.19 7.09
N ALA A 213 13.91 -4.33 6.49
CA ALA A 213 15.10 -3.67 7.03
C ALA A 213 15.18 -2.24 6.49
N PHE A 214 15.08 -1.21 7.34
CA PHE A 214 15.17 0.21 6.93
C PHE A 214 16.45 0.90 7.44
N ARG A 215 16.91 1.95 6.78
CA ARG A 215 18.14 2.71 7.11
C ARG A 215 17.87 3.81 8.14
N ASN A 216 16.73 4.48 8.02
CA ASN A 216 16.31 5.60 8.85
C ASN A 216 15.25 5.15 9.85
N GLU A 217 15.67 4.95 11.10
CA GLU A 217 14.81 4.53 12.21
C GLU A 217 13.69 5.53 12.53
N LYS A 218 13.97 6.84 12.40
CA LYS A 218 12.97 7.88 12.67
C LYS A 218 11.83 7.78 11.66
N TYR A 219 12.18 7.67 10.38
CA TYR A 219 11.20 7.51 9.32
C TYR A 219 10.38 6.23 9.51
N GLY A 220 11.04 5.10 9.82
CA GLY A 220 10.33 3.86 10.10
C GLY A 220 9.37 3.97 11.28
N ARG A 221 9.77 4.69 12.34
CA ARG A 221 8.91 4.98 13.49
C ARG A 221 7.74 5.87 13.14
N ASP A 222 7.94 6.91 12.34
CA ASP A 222 6.89 7.84 11.94
C ASP A 222 5.85 7.14 11.05
N LEU A 223 6.28 6.32 10.09
CA LEU A 223 5.38 5.47 9.29
C LEU A 223 4.64 4.45 10.15
N ASN A 224 5.32 3.75 11.06
CA ASN A 224 4.67 2.79 11.95
C ASN A 224 3.63 3.46 12.83
N SER A 225 3.97 4.62 13.37
CA SER A 225 3.06 5.42 14.20
C SER A 225 1.85 5.89 13.39
N THR A 226 2.06 6.25 12.12
CA THR A 226 0.98 6.59 11.17
C THR A 226 0.12 5.38 10.83
N ALA A 227 0.73 4.22 10.58
CA ALA A 227 0.02 2.96 10.36
C ALA A 227 -0.82 2.58 11.58
N LEU A 228 -0.33 2.80 12.81
CA LEU A 228 -1.09 2.57 14.05
C LEU A 228 -2.28 3.53 14.26
N LEU A 229 -2.42 4.58 13.43
CA LEU A 229 -3.65 5.38 13.37
C LEU A 229 -4.75 4.70 12.55
N SER A 230 -4.38 3.79 11.63
CA SER A 230 -5.31 3.02 10.81
C SER A 230 -6.14 2.04 11.65
N SER A 231 -7.41 1.88 11.30
CA SER A 231 -8.25 0.84 11.91
C SER A 231 -7.81 -0.58 11.56
N GLY A 232 -7.00 -0.73 10.51
CA GLY A 232 -6.49 -2.01 10.02
C GLY A 232 -5.23 -2.51 10.73
N PHE A 233 -4.59 -1.68 11.56
CA PHE A 233 -3.38 -2.05 12.29
C PHE A 233 -3.61 -2.03 13.81
N ALA A 234 -2.85 -2.85 14.53
CA ALA A 234 -2.82 -2.84 15.99
C ALA A 234 -1.44 -3.21 16.52
N MET A 235 -1.14 -2.73 17.72
CA MET A 235 -0.04 -3.28 18.50
C MET A 235 -0.42 -4.66 19.04
N GLY A 236 0.49 -5.63 18.94
CA GLY A 236 0.23 -6.99 19.38
C GLY A 236 1.47 -7.88 19.45
N GLU A 237 1.27 -9.09 19.96
CA GLU A 237 2.35 -10.06 20.14
C GLU A 237 2.83 -10.65 18.81
N PRO A 238 4.11 -11.06 18.72
CA PRO A 238 4.65 -11.76 17.55
C PRO A 238 3.90 -13.05 17.24
N THR A 239 3.61 -13.29 15.95
CA THR A 239 3.00 -14.54 15.49
C THR A 239 4.02 -15.69 15.43
N LYS A 240 3.57 -16.92 15.14
CA LYS A 240 4.50 -18.05 14.92
C LYS A 240 5.44 -17.79 13.75
N ALA A 241 4.94 -17.21 12.67
CA ALA A 241 5.75 -16.83 11.50
C ALA A 241 6.82 -15.81 11.87
N THR A 242 6.54 -14.92 12.82
CA THR A 242 7.49 -13.93 13.32
C THR A 242 8.67 -14.57 14.07
N LYS A 243 8.45 -15.66 14.81
CA LYS A 243 9.51 -16.35 15.57
C LYS A 243 10.59 -17.01 14.68
N LEU A 244 10.35 -17.09 13.38
CA LEU A 244 11.27 -17.65 12.39
C LEU A 244 12.18 -16.57 11.75
N LEU A 245 11.98 -15.30 12.08
CA LEU A 245 12.77 -14.19 11.55
C LEU A 245 13.90 -13.83 12.52
N ASP A 246 15.12 -13.76 12.02
CA ASP A 246 16.26 -13.21 12.76
C ASP A 246 16.20 -11.69 12.79
N ALA A 247 16.70 -11.08 13.88
CA ALA A 247 16.85 -9.63 13.96
C ALA A 247 17.91 -9.17 12.96
N VAL A 248 17.53 -8.31 12.00
CA VAL A 248 18.48 -7.69 11.07
C VAL A 248 19.12 -6.48 11.76
N PRO A 249 20.45 -6.42 11.93
CA PRO A 249 21.12 -5.24 12.45
C PRO A 249 20.95 -4.07 11.48
N LEU A 250 20.50 -2.92 11.99
CA LEU A 250 20.37 -1.70 11.21
C LEU A 250 21.77 -1.16 10.88
N GLN A 251 22.11 -1.03 9.59
CA GLN A 251 23.35 -0.38 9.17
C GLN A 251 23.15 1.13 9.11
N GLU A 252 23.80 1.87 10.00
CA GLU A 252 23.95 3.33 9.89
C GLU A 252 25.02 3.67 8.85
N LEU A 253 24.66 4.07 7.62
CA LEU A 253 25.64 4.71 6.72
C LEU A 253 25.04 5.73 5.75
N THR A 254 25.86 6.74 5.50
CA THR A 254 25.69 8.00 4.76
C THR A 254 25.09 7.89 3.35
N PRO A 255 24.36 8.91 2.88
CA PRO A 255 23.62 8.83 1.63
C PRO A 255 24.56 8.65 0.43
N LYS A 256 24.35 7.58 -0.34
CA LYS A 256 24.82 7.46 -1.72
C LYS A 256 23.64 7.68 -2.65
N VAL A 257 23.67 8.80 -3.37
CA VAL A 257 22.76 9.11 -4.47
C VAL A 257 22.89 8.01 -5.52
N SER A 258 21.81 7.26 -5.74
CA SER A 258 21.68 6.36 -6.89
C SER A 258 20.62 6.93 -7.82
N GLN A 259 21.04 7.30 -9.02
CA GLN A 259 20.16 7.72 -10.12
C GLN A 259 19.34 6.51 -10.57
N SER A 260 18.01 6.60 -10.52
CA SER A 260 17.12 5.63 -11.17
C SER A 260 16.45 6.23 -12.41
N LYS A 261 16.21 5.34 -13.37
CA LYS A 261 15.92 5.62 -14.79
C LYS A 261 14.46 6.05 -14.98
N SER A 262 14.25 7.04 -15.85
CA SER A 262 12.93 7.43 -16.36
C SER A 262 12.34 6.33 -17.26
N VAL A 263 11.03 6.09 -17.11
CA VAL A 263 10.24 5.30 -18.05
C VAL A 263 9.36 6.27 -18.83
N ASP A 264 9.65 6.45 -20.12
CA ASP A 264 8.79 7.17 -21.06
C ASP A 264 7.63 6.27 -21.49
N VAL A 265 6.39 6.79 -21.41
CA VAL A 265 5.22 6.16 -22.03
C VAL A 265 4.55 7.18 -22.96
N THR A 266 4.63 6.91 -24.27
CA THR A 266 3.82 7.54 -25.33
C THR A 266 2.92 6.47 -25.96
N GLY A 267 1.64 6.78 -26.21
CA GLY A 267 0.53 5.80 -26.34
C GLY A 267 0.12 5.30 -27.73
N SER A 268 -1.04 4.60 -27.82
CA SER A 268 -1.96 4.49 -28.99
C SER A 268 -3.28 3.72 -28.69
N ASN A 269 -4.39 4.11 -29.35
CA ASN A 269 -5.83 3.84 -29.12
C ASN A 269 -6.29 2.43 -29.52
N ILE A 270 -7.45 2.03 -28.98
CA ILE A 270 -8.25 0.86 -29.40
C ILE A 270 -9.73 1.27 -29.55
N THR A 271 -10.43 0.69 -30.54
CA THR A 271 -11.85 0.94 -30.89
C THR A 271 -12.72 -0.27 -30.52
N ILE A 272 -13.91 -0.06 -29.96
CA ILE A 272 -14.91 -1.11 -29.66
C ILE A 272 -16.31 -0.60 -30.03
N ASP A 273 -17.15 -1.47 -30.61
CA ASP A 273 -18.56 -1.22 -31.02
C ASP A 273 -18.78 -0.23 -32.18
N GLY A 274 -17.92 -0.28 -33.20
CA GLY A 274 -18.15 0.47 -34.45
C GLY A 274 -18.08 1.99 -34.33
N LYS A 275 -17.62 2.52 -33.18
CA LYS A 275 -17.38 3.94 -32.94
C LYS A 275 -15.89 4.20 -32.77
N SER A 276 -15.27 4.82 -33.77
CA SER A 276 -13.88 5.30 -33.73
C SER A 276 -13.75 6.49 -32.77
N PHE A 277 -12.68 6.50 -31.96
CA PHE A 277 -12.22 7.70 -31.26
C PHE A 277 -11.06 8.30 -32.06
N GLU A 278 -11.22 9.55 -32.52
CA GLU A 278 -10.14 10.30 -33.15
C GLU A 278 -9.09 10.70 -32.11
N PHE A 279 -7.84 10.36 -32.41
CA PHE A 279 -6.69 11.08 -31.87
C PHE A 279 -6.56 12.41 -32.59
N GLY A 280 -6.64 13.51 -31.85
CA GLY A 280 -6.16 14.80 -32.33
C GLY A 280 -4.62 14.81 -32.33
N SER A 281 -4.04 15.12 -33.48
CA SER A 281 -2.63 15.28 -33.78
C SER A 281 -1.98 16.50 -33.09
N PHE A 282 -0.71 16.33 -32.69
CA PHE A 282 0.36 17.29 -32.36
C PHE A 282 -0.01 18.74 -31.98
#